data_AF-A0A224YBM5-F1
#
_entry.id   AF-A0A224YBM5-F1
#
_cell.length_a   1.000
_cell.length_b   1.000
_cell.length_c   1.000
_cell.angle_alpha   90.00
_cell.angle_beta   90.00
_cell.angle_gamma   90.00
#
_symmetry.space_group_name_H-M   'P 1'
#
loop_
_entity.id
_entity.type
_entity.pdbx_description
1 polymer ?
#
loop_
_entity_poly.entity_id
_entity_poly.type
_entity_poly.pdbx_seq_one_letter_code
_entity_poly.pdbx_strand_id
1 'polypeptide(L)'
;MWTVDISAMVSFRLLCVLCLVSGMIARKPPSTCESKGFVCRFTLFCSWKNKVQLGGCGFLKTCCKRKEQTCKSMHGICQNKTATCAGLRHDKMACGKSQTCCVPTVH
;
A
#
# COMPACT_ATOMS: atom_id res chain seq x y z
N MET A 1 -20.10 46.25 32.80
CA MET A 1 -20.44 45.29 31.71
C MET A 1 -20.45 46.09 30.43
N TRP A 2 -19.62 45.83 29.41
CA TRP A 2 -19.39 44.54 28.79
C TRP A 2 -17.90 44.36 28.50
N THR A 3 -17.28 43.44 29.23
CA THR A 3 -16.03 42.78 28.88
C THR A 3 -16.20 42.18 27.49
N VAL A 4 -15.68 42.86 26.47
CA VAL A 4 -15.58 42.28 25.14
C VAL A 4 -14.69 41.06 25.29
N ASP A 5 -15.29 39.90 25.05
CA ASP A 5 -14.80 38.57 25.33
C ASP A 5 -13.46 38.31 24.60
N ILE A 6 -12.35 38.66 25.24
CA ILE A 6 -10.97 38.39 24.77
C ILE A 6 -10.77 36.88 24.54
N SER A 7 -11.53 36.04 25.24
CA SER A 7 -11.54 34.58 25.06
C SER A 7 -12.03 34.17 23.66
N ALA A 8 -12.96 34.92 23.04
CA ALA A 8 -13.46 34.62 21.70
C ALA A 8 -12.40 34.83 20.60
N MET A 9 -11.62 35.92 20.67
CA MET A 9 -10.54 36.17 19.69
C MET A 9 -9.39 35.18 19.82
N VAL A 10 -9.03 34.80 21.05
CA VAL A 10 -7.96 33.83 21.32
C VAL A 10 -8.38 32.42 20.93
N SER A 11 -9.64 32.05 21.17
CA SER A 11 -10.22 30.76 20.78
C SER A 11 -10.26 30.57 19.27
N PHE A 12 -10.62 31.62 18.51
CA PHE A 12 -10.62 31.56 17.04
C PHE A 12 -9.20 31.41 16.48
N ARG A 13 -8.21 32.10 17.06
CA ARG A 13 -6.79 31.97 16.69
C ARG A 13 -6.27 30.56 17.00
N LEU A 14 -6.60 30.00 18.15
CA LEU A 14 -6.24 28.62 18.53
C LEU A 14 -6.88 27.58 17.60
N LEU A 15 -8.16 27.74 17.26
CA LEU A 15 -8.85 26.87 16.29
C LEU A 15 -8.24 26.96 14.90
N CYS A 16 -7.86 28.14 14.43
CA CYS A 16 -7.15 28.31 13.15
C CYS A 16 -5.78 27.61 13.16
N VAL A 17 -5.01 27.74 14.25
CA VAL A 17 -3.72 27.05 14.39
C VAL A 17 -3.92 25.54 14.45
N LEU A 18 -4.91 25.04 15.20
CA LEU A 18 -5.24 23.61 15.26
C LEU A 18 -5.71 23.07 13.90
N CYS A 19 -6.49 23.84 13.13
CA CYS A 19 -6.89 23.48 11.77
C CYS A 19 -5.71 23.49 10.78
N LEU A 20 -4.75 24.41 10.92
CA LEU A 20 -3.52 24.40 10.12
C LEU A 20 -2.63 23.20 10.45
N VAL A 21 -2.55 22.81 11.73
CA VAL A 21 -1.79 21.63 12.18
C VAL A 21 -2.49 20.33 11.77
N SER A 22 -3.83 20.31 11.76
CA SER A 22 -4.63 19.11 11.40
C SER A 22 -4.88 18.97 9.89
N GLY A 23 -4.83 20.07 9.13
CA GLY A 23 -5.13 20.14 7.70
C GLY A 23 -4.08 19.50 6.78
N MET A 24 -2.96 19.05 7.33
CA MET A 24 -1.84 18.49 6.57
C MET A 24 -1.88 16.96 6.44
N ILE A 25 -3.00 16.30 6.75
CA ILE A 25 -3.24 14.91 6.35
C ILE A 25 -4.20 14.88 5.14
N ALA A 26 -3.95 15.75 4.16
CA ALA A 26 -4.51 15.57 2.83
C ALA A 26 -3.89 14.32 2.21
N ARG A 27 -4.48 13.15 2.46
CA ARG A 27 -4.14 11.91 1.75
C ARG A 27 -4.34 12.19 0.27
N LYS A 28 -3.23 12.27 -0.45
CA LYS A 28 -3.22 12.46 -1.91
C LYS A 28 -4.16 11.41 -2.51
N PRO A 29 -5.11 11.79 -3.37
CA PRO A 29 -6.02 10.82 -3.97
C PRO A 29 -5.20 9.77 -4.70
N PRO A 30 -5.61 8.48 -4.64
CA PRO A 30 -4.89 7.41 -5.32
C PRO A 30 -4.78 7.75 -6.80
N SER A 31 -3.60 7.54 -7.36
CA SER A 31 -3.38 7.71 -8.79
C SER A 31 -4.27 6.74 -9.58
N THR A 32 -4.58 7.05 -10.84
CA THR A 32 -5.32 6.11 -11.72
C THR A 32 -4.63 4.75 -11.84
N CYS A 33 -3.31 4.71 -11.71
CA CYS A 33 -2.53 3.48 -11.54
C CYS A 33 -2.94 2.68 -10.28
N GLU A 34 -2.92 3.32 -9.12
CA GLU A 34 -3.24 2.68 -7.84
C GLU A 34 -4.72 2.29 -7.74
N SER A 35 -5.62 3.11 -8.27
CA SER A 35 -7.06 2.80 -8.34
C SER A 35 -7.35 1.55 -9.18
N LYS A 36 -6.49 1.21 -10.15
CA LYS A 36 -6.59 -0.02 -10.95
C LYS A 36 -5.88 -1.22 -10.30
N GLY A 37 -5.36 -1.08 -9.08
CA GLY A 37 -4.65 -2.14 -8.36
C GLY A 37 -3.18 -2.32 -8.76
N PHE A 38 -2.63 -1.37 -9.52
CA PHE A 38 -1.22 -1.36 -9.91
C PHE A 38 -0.39 -0.52 -8.92
N VAL A 39 0.93 -0.50 -9.11
CA VAL A 39 1.84 0.26 -8.24
C VAL A 39 2.69 1.22 -9.05
N CYS A 40 2.86 2.43 -8.54
CA CYS A 40 3.80 3.39 -9.08
C CYS A 40 5.22 3.04 -8.61
N ARG A 41 6.10 2.69 -9.55
CA ARG A 41 7.53 2.45 -9.30
C ARG A 41 8.37 3.36 -10.16
N PHE A 42 9.59 3.64 -9.73
CA PHE A 42 10.55 4.30 -10.61
C PHE A 42 10.75 3.48 -11.87
N THR A 43 10.88 4.18 -12.99
CA THR A 43 11.02 3.59 -14.33
C THR A 43 12.15 2.55 -14.40
N LEU A 44 13.22 2.74 -13.62
CA LEU A 44 14.37 1.82 -13.52
C LEU A 44 14.03 0.49 -12.82
N PHE A 45 13.15 0.50 -11.81
CA PHE A 45 12.76 -0.69 -11.05
C PHE A 45 11.55 -1.42 -11.65
N CYS A 46 11.14 -1.02 -12.85
CA CYS A 46 10.00 -1.58 -13.56
C CYS A 46 10.42 -2.11 -14.92
N SER A 47 10.55 -3.44 -15.00
CA SER A 47 10.84 -4.13 -16.26
C SER A 47 9.79 -3.77 -17.31
N TRP A 48 10.22 -3.60 -18.56
CA TRP A 48 9.35 -3.13 -19.65
C TRP A 48 8.07 -3.96 -19.81
N LYS A 49 8.17 -5.30 -19.63
CA LYS A 49 7.05 -6.26 -19.66
C LYS A 49 5.95 -6.00 -18.63
N ASN A 50 6.28 -5.31 -17.54
CA ASN A 50 5.36 -5.01 -16.44
C ASN A 50 4.89 -3.54 -16.45
N LYS A 51 5.38 -2.70 -17.36
CA LYS A 51 4.91 -1.31 -17.45
C LYS A 51 3.48 -1.30 -17.97
N VAL A 52 2.66 -0.46 -17.37
CA VAL A 52 1.29 -0.18 -17.80
C VAL A 52 1.24 1.30 -18.19
N GLN A 53 0.66 1.61 -19.36
CA GLN A 53 0.41 3.00 -19.75
C GLN A 53 -0.79 3.55 -18.96
N LEU A 54 -0.55 3.91 -17.71
CA LEU A 54 -1.50 4.62 -16.86
C LEU A 54 -0.80 5.82 -16.24
N GLY A 55 -1.51 6.95 -16.22
CA GLY A 55 -1.03 8.20 -15.65
C GLY A 55 -1.06 8.22 -14.11
N GLY A 56 -0.63 9.35 -13.55
CA GLY A 56 -0.78 9.64 -12.11
C GLY A 56 0.38 9.21 -11.21
N CYS A 57 1.42 8.56 -11.73
CA CYS A 57 2.55 8.10 -10.90
C CYS A 57 3.59 9.17 -10.52
N GLY A 58 3.54 10.37 -11.12
CA GLY A 58 4.46 11.46 -10.84
C GLY A 58 5.79 11.36 -11.61
N PHE A 59 6.72 12.28 -11.32
CA PHE A 59 7.98 12.41 -12.06
C PHE A 59 8.89 11.17 -11.88
N LEU A 60 9.43 10.66 -13.00
CA LEU A 60 10.30 9.47 -13.09
C LEU A 60 9.69 8.15 -12.56
N LYS A 61 8.38 8.15 -12.28
CA LYS A 61 7.64 6.97 -11.85
C LYS A 61 6.67 6.58 -12.95
N THR A 62 6.59 5.28 -13.20
CA THR A 62 5.67 4.69 -14.17
C THR A 62 4.71 3.76 -13.44
N CYS A 63 3.54 3.56 -14.02
CA CYS A 63 2.63 2.55 -13.53
C CYS A 63 3.14 1.16 -13.89
N CYS A 64 3.14 0.26 -12.91
CA CYS A 64 3.67 -1.08 -13.05
C CYS A 64 2.70 -2.11 -12.52
N LYS A 65 2.59 -3.24 -13.22
CA LYS A 65 1.94 -4.43 -12.70
C LYS A 65 2.58 -4.79 -11.37
N ARG A 66 1.74 -5.03 -10.36
CA ARG A 66 2.20 -5.61 -9.10
C ARG A 66 2.85 -6.95 -9.45
N LYS A 67 4.09 -7.17 -8.99
CA LYS A 67 4.67 -8.51 -9.12
C LYS A 67 3.75 -9.47 -8.39
N GLU A 68 3.31 -10.52 -9.08
CA GLU A 68 2.56 -11.59 -8.45
C GLU A 68 3.40 -12.13 -7.30
N GLN A 69 2.84 -12.15 -6.09
CA GLN A 69 3.53 -12.70 -4.94
C GLN A 69 3.60 -14.20 -5.14
N THR A 70 4.80 -14.67 -5.44
CA THR A 70 5.08 -16.11 -5.55
C THR A 70 5.39 -16.67 -4.16
N CYS A 71 5.15 -17.96 -3.97
CA CYS A 71 5.46 -18.62 -2.70
C CYS A 71 6.90 -18.37 -2.24
N LYS A 72 7.85 -18.46 -3.20
CA LYS A 72 9.27 -18.15 -2.98
C LYS A 72 9.52 -16.73 -2.50
N SER A 73 8.75 -15.74 -2.98
CA SER A 73 8.93 -14.34 -2.57
C SER A 73 8.57 -14.08 -1.11
N MET A 74 7.79 -14.96 -0.50
CA MET A 74 7.44 -14.94 0.92
C MET A 74 8.32 -15.85 1.77
N HIS A 75 9.43 -16.36 1.23
CA HIS A 75 10.22 -17.43 1.84
C HIS A 75 9.41 -18.69 2.14
N GLY A 76 8.30 -18.88 1.42
CA GLY A 76 7.46 -20.06 1.51
C GLY A 76 7.94 -21.17 0.59
N ILE A 77 7.53 -22.38 0.94
CA ILE A 77 7.81 -23.61 0.20
C ILE A 77 6.48 -24.15 -0.35
N CYS A 78 6.43 -24.47 -1.64
CA CYS A 78 5.27 -25.17 -2.20
C CYS A 78 5.30 -26.62 -1.73
N GLN A 79 4.28 -27.02 -0.98
CA GLN A 79 4.11 -28.39 -0.48
C GLN A 79 2.79 -28.98 -0.97
N ASN A 80 2.64 -30.31 -0.94
CA ASN A 80 1.36 -30.93 -1.25
C ASN A 80 0.27 -30.45 -0.29
N LYS A 81 -0.97 -30.30 -0.78
CA LYS A 81 -2.12 -29.89 0.06
C LYS A 81 -2.35 -30.80 1.27
N THR A 82 -1.94 -32.06 1.19
CA THR A 82 -2.02 -33.05 2.27
C THR A 82 -0.86 -32.97 3.27
N ALA A 83 0.25 -32.32 2.94
CA ALA A 83 1.45 -32.28 3.78
C ALA A 83 1.33 -31.23 4.88
N THR A 84 1.60 -31.60 6.13
CA THR A 84 1.52 -30.68 7.28
C THR A 84 2.42 -29.45 7.09
N CYS A 85 1.82 -28.26 7.19
CA CYS A 85 2.55 -26.99 7.09
C CYS A 85 2.75 -26.41 8.49
N ALA A 86 4.00 -26.25 8.92
CA ALA A 86 4.36 -25.57 10.17
C ALA A 86 4.41 -24.04 9.95
N GLY A 87 3.27 -23.46 9.59
CA GLY A 87 3.16 -22.03 9.29
C GLY A 87 1.87 -21.66 8.56
N LEU A 88 1.90 -20.56 7.82
CA LEU A 88 0.75 -20.03 7.09
C LEU A 88 0.60 -20.71 5.73
N ARG A 89 -0.59 -21.27 5.46
CA ARG A 89 -0.95 -21.85 4.16
C ARG A 89 -1.64 -20.82 3.26
N HIS A 90 -1.15 -20.72 2.03
CA HIS A 90 -1.72 -19.88 0.98
C HIS A 90 -2.06 -20.73 -0.25
N ASP A 91 -3.34 -21.08 -0.38
CA ASP A 91 -3.84 -21.90 -1.50
C ASP A 91 -3.99 -21.15 -2.83
N LYS A 92 -3.98 -19.80 -2.77
CA LYS A 92 -4.16 -18.93 -3.94
C LYS A 92 -2.83 -18.49 -4.58
N MET A 93 -1.70 -18.95 -4.07
CA MET A 93 -0.38 -18.63 -4.66
C MET A 93 -0.07 -19.55 -5.84
N ALA A 94 0.75 -19.05 -6.76
CA ALA A 94 1.28 -19.81 -7.89
C ALA A 94 2.21 -20.94 -7.40
N CYS A 95 1.62 -22.08 -7.03
CA CYS A 95 2.26 -23.38 -6.84
C CYS A 95 1.69 -24.37 -7.87
N GLY A 96 2.36 -25.52 -8.09
CA GLY A 96 1.92 -26.53 -9.04
C GLY A 96 0.54 -27.13 -8.72
N LYS A 97 -0.02 -27.91 -9.66
CA LYS A 97 -1.30 -28.62 -9.43
C LYS A 97 -1.21 -29.45 -8.15
N SER A 98 -2.21 -29.33 -7.28
CA SER A 98 -2.29 -29.99 -5.96
C SER A 98 -1.24 -29.56 -4.91
N GLN A 99 -0.53 -28.47 -5.16
CA GLN A 99 0.37 -27.86 -4.18
C GLN A 99 -0.25 -26.61 -3.55
N THR A 100 0.16 -26.29 -2.34
CA THR A 100 -0.19 -25.07 -1.60
C THR A 100 1.10 -24.41 -1.13
N CYS A 101 1.10 -23.09 -1.01
CA CYS A 101 2.27 -22.39 -0.48
C CYS A 101 2.25 -22.43 1.05
N CYS A 102 3.32 -22.94 1.65
CA CYS A 102 3.51 -22.96 3.09
C CYS A 102 4.60 -21.95 3.47
N VAL A 103 4.25 -20.92 4.23
CA VAL A 103 5.19 -19.89 4.71
C VAL A 103 5.52 -20.19 6.18
N PRO A 104 6.77 -20.55 6.51
CA PRO A 104 7.15 -20.79 7.90
C PRO A 104 7.06 -19.47 8.68
N THR A 105 6.36 -19.50 9.81
CA THR A 105 6.36 -18.40 10.78
C THR A 105 7.54 -18.61 11.70
N VAL A 106 8.61 -17.82 11.54
CA VAL A 106 9.67 -17.74 12.55
C VAL A 106 9.07 -17.03 13.77
N HIS A 107 9.01 -17.75 14.89
CA HIS A 107 8.57 -17.23 16.18
C HIS A 107 9.76 -16.78 17.00
#